data_AF-A0A356TPX8-F1
#
_entry.id   AF-A0A356TPX8-F1
#
_cell.length_a   1.000
_cell.length_b   1.000
_cell.length_c   1.000
_cell.angle_alpha   90.00
_cell.angle_beta   90.00
_cell.angle_gamma   90.00
#
_symmetry.space_group_name_H-M   'P 1'
#
loop_
_entity.id
_entity.type
_entity.pdbx_description
1 polymer ?
#
loop_
_entity_poly.entity_id
_entity_poly.type
_entity_poly.pdbx_seq_one_letter_code
_entity_poly.pdbx_strand_id
1 'polypeptide(L)'
;MPTRLVRSLLALGLLALAGASVAYAQRSARSEDASHVVFRNLGTRPVAVSWVDFEGREVHYAIVPPDGVRHQDTFVGHVWRFRVETQRGAQIGEWRVDRRAGTVQIGDGGFNVQ
;
A
#
# COMPACT_ATOMS: atom_id res chain seq x y z
N MET A 1 48.58 -0.27 -45.31
CA MET A 1 47.11 -0.23 -45.29
C MET A 1 46.66 0.99 -44.51
N PRO A 2 46.11 2.05 -45.12
CA PRO A 2 45.55 3.13 -44.31
C PRO A 2 44.20 3.63 -44.81
N THR A 3 43.21 3.68 -43.91
CA THR A 3 42.24 4.78 -43.90
C THR A 3 41.68 4.97 -42.49
N ARG A 4 42.09 6.06 -41.84
CA ARG A 4 41.45 6.67 -40.69
C ARG A 4 40.29 7.54 -41.19
N LEU A 5 39.08 7.41 -40.65
CA LEU A 5 38.02 8.43 -40.65
C LEU A 5 36.94 7.96 -39.63
N VAL A 6 36.22 8.73 -38.81
CA VAL A 6 36.22 10.12 -38.30
C VAL A 6 35.37 10.03 -37.01
N ARG A 7 35.77 10.71 -35.94
CA ARG A 7 34.92 10.97 -34.76
C ARG A 7 33.72 11.82 -35.18
N SER A 8 32.50 11.33 -34.98
CA SER A 8 31.29 12.16 -35.01
C SER A 8 30.55 12.02 -33.69
N LEU A 9 30.66 13.06 -32.85
CA LEU A 9 29.76 13.34 -31.75
C LEU A 9 28.61 14.18 -32.33
N LEU A 10 27.38 13.67 -32.26
CA LEU A 10 26.18 14.48 -32.26
C LEU A 10 25.24 13.90 -31.21
N ALA A 11 25.27 14.51 -30.04
CA ALA A 11 24.23 14.38 -29.05
C ALA A 11 23.02 15.18 -29.54
N LEU A 12 21.86 14.53 -29.61
CA LEU A 12 20.56 15.17 -29.65
C LEU A 12 19.71 14.46 -28.62
N GLY A 13 19.44 15.16 -27.53
CA GLY A 13 18.68 14.66 -26.40
C GLY A 13 17.22 14.39 -26.79
N LEU A 14 16.70 13.30 -26.25
CA LEU A 14 15.26 13.17 -26.03
C LEU A 14 15.04 13.29 -24.52
N LEU A 15 14.52 14.44 -24.08
CA LEU A 15 13.83 14.54 -22.80
C LEU A 15 12.51 13.76 -22.96
N ALA A 16 12.34 12.68 -22.21
CA ALA A 16 11.03 12.12 -21.94
C ALA A 16 10.98 11.63 -20.50
N LEU A 17 10.54 12.58 -19.65
CA LEU A 17 9.75 12.43 -18.43
C LEU A 17 10.35 11.52 -17.34
N ALA A 18 10.72 12.17 -16.23
CA ALA A 18 10.90 11.56 -14.93
C ALA A 18 9.87 10.45 -14.72
N GLY A 19 10.37 9.25 -14.42
CA GLY A 19 9.57 8.08 -14.18
C GLY A 19 8.50 8.40 -13.13
N ALA A 20 7.26 8.53 -13.57
CA ALA A 20 6.14 8.29 -12.69
C ALA A 20 6.23 6.80 -12.38
N SER A 21 6.89 6.46 -11.28
CA SER A 21 6.58 5.23 -10.58
C SER A 21 5.10 5.33 -10.25
N VAL A 22 4.25 4.78 -11.12
CA VAL A 22 2.90 4.43 -10.68
C VAL A 22 3.18 3.38 -9.62
N ALA A 23 3.19 3.80 -8.36
CA ALA A 23 3.11 2.87 -7.25
C ALA A 23 1.85 2.04 -7.55
N TYR A 24 2.05 0.81 -8.00
CA TYR A 24 0.93 -0.06 -8.33
C TYR A 24 0.23 -0.34 -7.01
N ALA A 25 -0.85 0.39 -6.75
CA ALA A 25 -1.75 0.15 -5.64
C ALA A 25 -2.05 -1.36 -5.59
N GLN A 26 -1.67 -2.02 -4.50
CA GLN A 26 -1.81 -3.47 -4.42
C GLN A 26 -3.30 -3.83 -4.37
N ARG A 27 -3.73 -4.75 -5.24
CA ARG A 27 -5.07 -5.36 -5.20
C ARG A 27 -5.05 -6.69 -4.44
N SER A 28 -6.19 -7.11 -3.91
CA SER A 28 -6.32 -8.43 -3.27
C SER A 28 -6.16 -9.58 -4.26
N ALA A 29 -5.59 -10.68 -3.78
CA ALA A 29 -5.66 -11.97 -4.46
C ALA A 29 -6.92 -12.72 -4.00
N ARG A 30 -7.53 -13.51 -4.89
CA ARG A 30 -8.62 -14.42 -4.51
C ARG A 30 -8.02 -15.60 -3.75
N SER A 31 -8.63 -15.97 -2.64
CA SER A 31 -8.23 -17.08 -1.80
C SER A 31 -9.44 -17.60 -1.03
N GLU A 32 -9.46 -18.90 -0.76
CA GLU A 32 -10.41 -19.54 0.15
C GLU A 32 -9.79 -19.79 1.54
N ASP A 33 -8.48 -19.50 1.71
CA ASP A 33 -7.77 -19.61 2.97
C ASP A 33 -8.23 -18.49 3.92
N ALA A 34 -9.18 -18.80 4.82
CA ALA A 34 -9.68 -17.87 5.83
C ALA A 34 -8.57 -17.44 6.80
N SER A 35 -8.66 -16.19 7.26
CA SER A 35 -7.72 -15.58 8.20
C SER A 35 -8.45 -14.57 9.09
N HIS A 36 -7.81 -14.19 10.19
CA HIS A 36 -8.31 -13.19 11.12
C HIS A 36 -7.22 -12.15 11.40
N VAL A 37 -7.59 -10.87 11.41
CA VAL A 37 -6.66 -9.77 11.69
C VAL A 37 -7.21 -8.84 12.75
N VAL A 38 -6.30 -8.28 13.55
CA VAL A 38 -6.62 -7.27 14.57
C VAL A 38 -5.96 -5.96 14.19
N PHE A 39 -6.74 -4.93 13.86
CA PHE A 39 -6.23 -3.58 13.66
C PHE A 39 -6.24 -2.85 15.00
N ARG A 40 -5.06 -2.43 15.48
CA ARG A 40 -4.92 -1.63 16.69
C ARG A 40 -4.33 -0.27 16.34
N ASN A 41 -5.09 0.79 16.58
CA ASN A 41 -4.62 2.14 16.38
C ASN A 41 -3.88 2.62 17.63
N LEU A 42 -2.56 2.79 17.51
CA LEU A 42 -1.67 3.37 18.52
C LEU A 42 -1.32 4.83 18.21
N GLY A 43 -1.86 5.37 17.11
CA GLY A 43 -1.69 6.77 16.73
C GLY A 43 -2.67 7.70 17.45
N THR A 44 -2.45 8.99 17.26
CA THR A 44 -3.23 10.06 17.89
C THR A 44 -4.47 10.49 17.09
N ARG A 45 -4.65 9.93 15.89
CA ARG A 45 -5.74 10.27 14.97
C ARG A 45 -6.57 9.04 14.62
N PRO A 46 -7.88 9.18 14.32
CA PRO A 46 -8.66 8.06 13.82
C PRO A 46 -8.13 7.58 12.46
N VAL A 47 -8.21 6.27 12.22
CA VAL A 47 -7.71 5.61 11.01
C VAL A 47 -8.84 4.93 10.27
N ALA A 48 -9.01 5.25 8.99
CA ALA A 48 -9.83 4.48 8.08
C ALA A 48 -9.10 3.19 7.70
N VAL A 49 -9.79 2.06 7.86
CA VAL A 49 -9.35 0.74 7.43
C VAL A 49 -10.23 0.29 6.28
N SER A 50 -9.62 0.10 5.11
CA SER A 50 -10.30 -0.28 3.88
C SER A 50 -9.68 -1.53 3.28
N TRP A 51 -10.51 -2.45 2.82
CA TRP A 51 -10.07 -3.57 1.99
C TRP A 51 -9.85 -3.07 0.57
N VAL A 52 -8.73 -3.41 -0.06
CA VAL A 52 -8.54 -3.14 -1.49
C VAL A 52 -9.03 -4.37 -2.25
N ASP A 53 -10.15 -4.24 -2.97
CA ASP A 53 -10.82 -5.35 -3.64
C ASP A 53 -10.00 -5.98 -4.78
N PHE A 54 -10.58 -6.95 -5.47
CA PHE A 54 -9.91 -7.68 -6.54
C PHE A 54 -9.66 -6.83 -7.78
N GLU A 55 -10.37 -5.71 -7.92
CA GLU A 55 -10.22 -4.73 -8.99
C GLU A 55 -9.30 -3.57 -8.59
N GLY A 56 -8.81 -3.53 -7.33
CA GLY A 56 -7.93 -2.49 -6.81
C GLY A 56 -8.65 -1.30 -6.18
N ARG A 57 -9.97 -1.38 -5.98
CA ARG A 57 -10.78 -0.31 -5.38
C ARG A 57 -10.83 -0.45 -3.86
N GLU A 58 -10.79 0.67 -3.15
CA GLU A 58 -10.95 0.68 -1.69
C GLU A 58 -12.43 0.48 -1.32
N VAL A 59 -12.69 -0.56 -0.54
CA VAL A 59 -13.97 -0.82 0.14
C VAL A 59 -13.77 -0.47 1.61
N HIS A 60 -14.47 0.56 2.08
CA HIS A 60 -14.40 1.00 3.47
C HIS A 60 -15.01 -0.04 4.41
N TYR A 61 -14.32 -0.34 5.51
CA TYR A 61 -14.80 -1.28 6.54
C TYR A 61 -15.04 -0.61 7.89
N ALA A 62 -14.09 0.22 8.35
CA ALA A 62 -14.20 0.84 9.66
C ALA A 62 -13.34 2.10 9.79
N ILE A 63 -13.73 2.95 10.74
CA ILE A 63 -12.85 3.94 11.36
C ILE A 63 -12.44 3.40 12.72
N VAL A 64 -11.14 3.30 12.97
CA VAL A 64 -10.57 2.88 14.26
C VAL A 64 -10.10 4.14 15.00
N PRO A 65 -10.74 4.53 16.12
CA PRO A 65 -10.33 5.72 16.87
C PRO A 65 -8.94 5.53 17.50
N PRO A 66 -8.29 6.59 18.01
CA PRO A 66 -7.08 6.47 18.83
C PRO A 66 -7.28 5.45 19.97
N ASP A 67 -6.27 4.62 20.22
CA ASP A 67 -6.28 3.47 21.14
C ASP A 67 -7.33 2.38 20.83
N GLY A 68 -8.06 2.54 19.73
CA GLY A 68 -9.11 1.64 19.29
C GLY A 68 -8.58 0.33 18.73
N VAL A 69 -9.42 -0.69 18.79
CA VAL A 69 -9.15 -2.03 18.27
C VAL A 69 -10.32 -2.48 17.39
N ARG A 70 -10.00 -3.07 16.23
CA ARG A 70 -10.98 -3.68 15.33
C ARG A 70 -10.53 -5.09 14.95
N HIS A 71 -11.38 -6.05 15.26
CA HIS A 71 -11.26 -7.43 14.77
C HIS A 71 -11.91 -7.57 13.40
N GLN A 72 -11.28 -8.33 12.50
CA GLN A 72 -11.80 -8.52 11.16
C GLN A 72 -11.44 -9.89 10.60
N ASP A 73 -12.47 -10.68 10.29
CA ASP A 73 -12.31 -11.88 9.49
C ASP A 73 -12.05 -11.49 8.03
N THR A 74 -11.14 -12.22 7.39
CA THR A 74 -10.64 -11.93 6.04
C THR A 74 -10.03 -13.18 5.42
N PHE A 75 -9.28 -13.03 4.32
CA PHE A 75 -8.62 -14.14 3.64
C PHE A 75 -7.14 -13.82 3.40
N VAL A 76 -6.32 -14.87 3.37
CA VAL A 76 -4.92 -14.76 2.96
C VAL A 76 -4.84 -14.16 1.56
N GLY A 77 -3.94 -13.20 1.35
CA GLY A 77 -3.78 -12.50 0.09
C GLY A 77 -4.66 -11.25 -0.06
N HIS A 78 -5.60 -10.99 0.86
CA HIS A 78 -6.30 -9.72 0.91
C HIS A 78 -5.36 -8.57 1.24
N VAL A 79 -5.62 -7.40 0.67
CA VAL A 79 -4.85 -6.18 0.92
C VAL A 79 -5.70 -5.22 1.73
N TRP A 80 -5.16 -4.72 2.83
CA TRP A 80 -5.75 -3.71 3.67
C TRP A 80 -4.97 -2.41 3.54
N ARG A 81 -5.69 -1.29 3.44
CA ARG A 81 -5.12 0.04 3.35
C ARG A 81 -5.57 0.87 4.55
N PHE A 82 -4.61 1.63 5.06
CA PHE A 82 -4.78 2.48 6.24
C PHE A 82 -4.60 3.94 5.83
N ARG A 83 -5.57 4.78 6.17
CA ARG A 83 -5.51 6.23 5.93
C ARG A 83 -5.88 6.97 7.21
N VAL A 84 -5.29 8.16 7.39
CA VAL A 84 -5.78 9.08 8.42
C VAL A 84 -7.20 9.49 8.05
N GLU A 85 -8.16 9.35 8.95
CA GLU A 85 -9.56 9.72 8.70
C GLU A 85 -9.71 11.24 8.66
N THR A 86 -9.57 11.81 7.47
CA THR A 86 -9.85 13.21 7.15
C THR A 86 -10.32 13.32 5.71
N GLN A 87 -10.92 14.45 5.32
CA GLN A 87 -11.37 14.70 3.93
C GLN A 87 -10.27 14.57 2.86
N ARG A 88 -8.99 14.70 3.25
CA ARG A 88 -7.82 14.52 2.36
C ARG A 88 -6.81 13.52 2.95
N GLY A 89 -7.31 12.51 3.65
CA GLY A 89 -6.54 11.56 4.44
C GLY A 89 -5.31 11.00 3.73
N ALA A 90 -4.14 11.32 4.24
CA ALA A 90 -2.89 10.73 3.79
C ALA A 90 -2.91 9.21 4.03
N GLN A 91 -2.36 8.45 3.08
CA GLN A 91 -2.16 7.01 3.24
C GLN A 91 -1.03 6.78 4.24
N ILE A 92 -1.30 5.96 5.27
CA ILE A 92 -0.31 5.50 6.24
C ILE A 92 0.42 4.29 5.65
N GLY A 93 -0.31 3.39 4.98
CA GLY A 93 0.28 2.24 4.34
C GLY A 93 -0.74 1.28 3.76
N GLU A 94 -0.23 0.23 3.11
CA GLU A 94 -1.01 -0.93 2.70
C GLU A 94 -0.28 -2.21 3.10
N TRP A 95 -1.05 -3.26 3.40
CA TRP A 95 -0.52 -4.55 3.84
C TRP A 95 -1.30 -5.68 3.23
N ARG A 96 -0.59 -6.69 2.71
CA ARG A 96 -1.19 -7.94 2.24
C ARG A 96 -1.13 -8.99 3.34
N VAL A 97 -2.30 -9.52 3.69
CA VAL A 97 -2.47 -10.61 4.65
C VAL A 97 -1.71 -11.84 4.18
N ASP A 98 -0.85 -12.39 5.04
CA ASP A 98 -0.21 -13.69 4.83
C ASP A 98 -0.83 -14.76 5.77
N ARG A 99 -0.31 -15.98 5.73
CA ARG A 99 -0.80 -17.10 6.57
C ARG A 99 -0.50 -16.94 8.06
N ARG A 100 0.34 -16.00 8.46
CA ARG A 100 0.76 -15.76 9.84
C ARG A 100 0.02 -14.58 10.47
N ALA A 101 -0.95 -14.01 9.76
CA ALA A 101 -1.56 -12.75 10.11
C ALA A 101 -2.08 -12.72 11.56
N GLY A 102 -1.65 -11.71 12.31
CA GLY A 102 -2.00 -11.46 13.70
C GLY A 102 -2.48 -10.02 13.91
N THR A 103 -1.71 -9.21 14.64
CA THR A 103 -2.09 -7.82 14.97
C THR A 103 -1.34 -6.82 14.10
N VAL A 104 -2.08 -5.93 13.45
CA VAL A 104 -1.54 -4.74 12.80
C VAL A 104 -1.59 -3.57 13.77
N GLN A 105 -0.43 -3.08 14.16
CA GLN A 105 -0.29 -1.86 14.95
C GLN A 105 -0.13 -0.67 14.01
N ILE A 106 -1.04 0.30 14.07
CA ILE A 106 -1.07 1.46 13.20
C ILE A 106 -0.72 2.69 14.03
N GLY A 107 0.33 3.42 13.63
CA GLY A 107 0.76 4.67 14.26
C GLY A 107 0.75 5.83 13.27
N ASP A 108 1.03 7.04 13.76
CA ASP A 108 0.96 8.25 12.94
C ASP A 108 1.98 8.28 11.77
N GLY A 109 3.09 7.56 11.89
CA GLY A 109 4.16 7.50 10.90
C GLY A 109 4.23 6.20 10.08
N GLY A 110 3.33 5.24 10.30
CA GLY A 110 3.39 3.95 9.62
C GLY A 110 2.64 2.85 10.36
N PHE A 111 2.92 1.60 10.01
CA PHE A 111 2.33 0.43 10.67
C PHE A 111 3.36 -0.69 10.82
N ASN A 112 3.07 -1.63 11.72
CA ASN A 112 3.83 -2.86 11.93
C ASN A 112 2.88 -4.05 12.08
N VAL A 113 3.31 -5.24 11.65
CA VAL A 113 2.54 -6.48 11.74
C VAL A 113 3.26 -7.43 12.69
N GLN A 114 2.53 -7.93 13.69
CA GLN A 114 2.99 -8.84 14.73
C GLN A 114 2.34 -10.22 14.58
#